data_AF-A0A4P9Z7E1-F1
#
_entry.id   AF-A0A4P9Z7E1-F1
#
_cell.length_a   1.000
_cell.length_b   1.000
_cell.length_c   1.000
_cell.angle_alpha   90.00
_cell.angle_beta   90.00
_cell.angle_gamma   90.00
#
_symmetry.space_group_name_H-M   'P 1'
#
loop_
_entity.id
_entity.type
_entity.pdbx_description
1 polymer ?
#
loop_
_entity_poly.entity_id
_entity_poly.type
_entity_poly.pdbx_seq_one_letter_code
_entity_poly.pdbx_strand_id
1 'polypeptide(L)'
;VDRGKQSLETICLLLAYKIKYPENFFILRGNHECASINRIYGFYDECKRRYNIKLWKTFTDCFNCLPIAAIIDEKIFTMHGGLSPDLNSMEQIRRVMRPTDIPDVGLLCDLLWSDPDKDINGWSENDRGVSFTFGPDVVSRFLQKHDMDLICRAHQVVEDGYEFFSKRQLVTLFSAPNYCGEFDNAGAMMSVDESLLCSFQILKPADKKPRFPP
;
A
#
# COMPACT_ATOMS: atom_id res chain seq x y z
N VAL A 1 -7.35 -2.46 -5.59
CA VAL A 1 -8.63 -3.12 -6.01
C VAL A 1 -9.04 -4.12 -4.95
N ASP A 2 -10.03 -5.00 -5.21
CA ASP A 2 -10.54 -6.04 -4.30
C ASP A 2 -11.30 -5.53 -3.07
N ARG A 3 -12.07 -6.44 -2.44
CA ARG A 3 -12.83 -6.29 -1.17
C ARG A 3 -13.88 -5.17 -1.11
N GLY A 4 -13.80 -4.19 -2.00
CA GLY A 4 -14.81 -3.16 -2.24
C GLY A 4 -15.79 -3.52 -3.35
N LYS A 5 -16.88 -2.75 -3.46
CA LYS A 5 -17.98 -3.02 -4.41
C LYS A 5 -17.76 -2.50 -5.83
N GLN A 6 -16.83 -1.57 -6.01
CA GLN A 6 -16.66 -0.76 -7.24
C GLN A 6 -15.17 -0.63 -7.59
N SER A 7 -14.46 -1.76 -7.66
CA SER A 7 -13.02 -1.74 -7.93
C SER A 7 -12.72 -1.21 -9.33
N LEU A 8 -13.59 -1.50 -10.31
CA LEU A 8 -13.44 -1.01 -11.69
C LEU A 8 -13.52 0.52 -11.76
N GLU A 9 -14.50 1.14 -11.11
CA GLU A 9 -14.61 2.60 -11.06
C GLU A 9 -13.38 3.23 -10.40
N THR A 10 -12.96 2.68 -9.26
CA THR A 10 -11.79 3.17 -8.53
C THR A 10 -10.54 3.13 -9.40
N ILE A 11 -10.20 1.99 -10.00
CA ILE A 11 -8.97 1.89 -10.78
C ILE A 11 -9.03 2.70 -12.08
N CYS A 12 -10.19 2.75 -12.74
CA CYS A 12 -10.36 3.55 -13.96
C CYS A 12 -10.15 5.04 -13.69
N LEU A 13 -10.66 5.58 -12.58
CA LEU A 13 -10.46 6.98 -12.22
C LEU A 13 -8.98 7.27 -11.93
N LEU A 14 -8.32 6.42 -11.15
CA LEU A 14 -6.89 6.57 -10.83
C LEU A 14 -6.03 6.53 -12.10
N LEU A 15 -6.27 5.58 -13.01
CA LEU A 15 -5.57 5.49 -14.27
C LEU A 15 -5.88 6.68 -15.19
N ALA A 16 -7.12 7.17 -15.23
CA ALA A 16 -7.48 8.36 -15.98
C ALA A 16 -6.72 9.60 -15.47
N TYR A 17 -6.59 9.77 -14.15
CA TYR A 17 -5.76 10.84 -13.58
C TYR A 17 -4.27 10.63 -13.85
N LYS A 18 -3.77 9.40 -13.82
CA LYS A 18 -2.38 9.11 -14.20
C LYS A 18 -2.09 9.50 -15.65
N ILE A 19 -3.03 9.25 -16.57
CA ILE A 19 -2.92 9.66 -17.98
C ILE A 19 -3.00 11.18 -18.10
N LYS A 20 -3.93 11.82 -17.38
CA LYS A 20 -4.19 13.25 -17.49
C LYS A 20 -3.09 14.12 -16.86
N TYR A 21 -2.53 13.67 -15.74
CA TYR A 21 -1.56 14.40 -14.93
C TYR A 21 -0.34 13.52 -14.62
N PRO A 22 0.43 13.09 -15.64
CA PRO A 22 1.48 12.09 -15.48
C PRO A 22 2.60 12.50 -14.52
N GLU A 23 2.88 13.80 -14.39
CA GLU A 23 3.93 14.34 -13.52
C GLU A 23 3.42 14.83 -12.15
N ASN A 24 2.10 14.74 -11.89
CA ASN A 24 1.49 15.22 -10.64
C ASN A 24 0.63 14.15 -9.96
N PHE A 25 0.37 13.03 -10.62
CA PHE A 25 -0.40 11.91 -10.08
C PHE A 25 0.40 10.62 -10.20
N PHE A 26 0.59 9.94 -9.08
CA PHE A 26 1.42 8.74 -8.98
C PHE A 26 0.66 7.63 -8.28
N ILE A 27 0.88 6.39 -8.74
CA ILE A 27 0.23 5.19 -8.22
C ILE A 27 1.34 4.19 -7.96
N LEU A 28 1.55 3.81 -6.70
CA LEU A 28 2.42 2.69 -6.35
C LEU A 28 1.64 1.38 -6.43
N ARG A 29 2.36 0.29 -6.66
CA ARG A 29 1.81 -1.06 -6.64
C ARG A 29 1.54 -1.49 -5.19
N GLY A 30 0.36 -2.06 -4.93
CA GLY A 30 0.06 -2.81 -3.71
C GLY A 30 0.08 -4.32 -3.95
N ASN A 31 -0.05 -5.09 -2.88
CA ASN A 31 -0.11 -6.56 -2.96
C ASN A 31 -1.38 -7.10 -3.65
N HIS A 32 -2.45 -6.30 -3.71
CA HIS A 32 -3.68 -6.64 -4.44
C HIS A 32 -3.58 -6.37 -5.96
N GLU A 33 -2.54 -5.68 -6.40
CA GLU A 33 -2.28 -5.41 -7.82
C GLU A 33 -1.40 -6.53 -8.44
N CYS A 34 -1.76 -7.80 -8.18
CA CYS A 34 -1.22 -8.99 -8.84
C CYS A 34 -2.30 -10.04 -9.10
N ALA A 35 -2.04 -10.94 -10.06
CA ALA A 35 -3.04 -11.89 -10.52
C ALA A 35 -3.47 -12.88 -9.43
N SER A 36 -2.54 -13.38 -8.61
CA SER A 36 -2.82 -14.39 -7.58
C SER A 36 -3.82 -13.90 -6.54
N ILE A 37 -3.68 -12.66 -6.08
CA ILE A 37 -4.54 -12.07 -5.05
C ILE A 37 -5.88 -11.64 -5.63
N ASN A 38 -5.87 -10.82 -6.68
CA ASN A 38 -7.11 -10.24 -7.21
C ASN A 38 -7.97 -11.23 -8.01
N ARG A 39 -7.47 -12.44 -8.24
CA ARG A 39 -8.24 -13.58 -8.71
C ARG A 39 -9.27 -14.07 -7.70
N ILE A 40 -8.99 -13.88 -6.40
CA ILE A 40 -9.72 -14.49 -5.28
C ILE A 40 -10.50 -13.43 -4.48
N TYR A 41 -9.96 -12.22 -4.33
CA TYR A 41 -10.53 -11.20 -3.44
C TYR A 41 -11.50 -10.20 -4.10
N GLY A 42 -11.92 -10.48 -5.35
CA GLY A 42 -13.12 -9.91 -5.94
C GLY A 42 -12.95 -9.21 -7.30
N PHE A 43 -11.77 -8.67 -7.62
CA PHE A 43 -11.60 -7.88 -8.84
C PHE A 43 -11.77 -8.71 -10.13
N TYR A 44 -11.26 -9.95 -10.14
CA TYR A 44 -11.51 -10.87 -11.25
C TYR A 44 -13.00 -11.10 -11.48
N ASP A 45 -13.75 -11.40 -10.43
CA ASP A 45 -15.17 -11.68 -10.53
C ASP A 45 -15.95 -10.43 -10.95
N GLU A 46 -15.55 -9.25 -10.48
CA GLU A 46 -16.10 -7.97 -10.92
C GLU A 46 -15.89 -7.75 -12.43
N CYS A 47 -14.66 -7.95 -12.92
CA CYS A 47 -14.31 -7.86 -14.35
C CYS A 47 -15.09 -8.87 -15.19
N LYS A 48 -15.12 -10.15 -14.76
CA LYS A 48 -15.82 -11.23 -15.45
C LYS A 48 -17.32 -10.96 -15.54
N ARG A 49 -17.93 -10.48 -14.45
CA ARG A 49 -19.37 -10.23 -14.37
C ARG A 49 -19.81 -9.01 -15.18
N ARG A 50 -19.04 -7.92 -15.16
CA ARG A 50 -19.42 -6.65 -15.80
C ARG A 50 -18.91 -6.51 -17.23
N TYR A 51 -17.84 -7.23 -17.57
CA TYR A 51 -17.19 -7.19 -18.87
C TYR A 51 -16.80 -8.61 -19.30
N ASN A 52 -15.51 -8.95 -19.22
CA ASN A 52 -14.99 -10.26 -19.59
C ASN A 52 -13.62 -10.53 -18.95
N ILE A 53 -13.16 -11.77 -19.06
CA ILE A 53 -11.87 -12.22 -18.51
C ILE A 53 -10.67 -11.56 -19.22
N LYS A 54 -10.82 -11.19 -20.50
CA LYS A 54 -9.76 -10.50 -21.25
C LYS A 54 -9.45 -9.13 -20.64
N LEU A 55 -10.46 -8.42 -20.15
CA LEU A 55 -10.28 -7.15 -19.45
C LEU A 55 -9.46 -7.33 -18.16
N TRP A 56 -9.75 -8.36 -17.35
CA TRP A 56 -8.97 -8.64 -16.15
C TRP A 56 -7.49 -8.89 -16.48
N LYS A 57 -7.19 -9.69 -17.53
CA LYS A 57 -5.81 -9.90 -18.00
C LYS A 57 -5.13 -8.59 -18.42
N THR A 58 -5.87 -7.69 -19.07
CA THR A 58 -5.36 -6.37 -19.46
C THR A 58 -5.02 -5.52 -18.23
N PHE A 59 -5.84 -5.57 -17.17
CA PHE A 59 -5.49 -4.94 -15.90
C PHE A 59 -4.28 -5.59 -15.24
N THR A 60 -4.14 -6.91 -15.28
CA THR A 60 -2.93 -7.60 -14.81
C THR A 60 -1.68 -7.10 -15.53
N ASP A 61 -1.71 -6.97 -16.86
CA ASP A 61 -0.59 -6.43 -17.63
C ASP A 61 -0.26 -4.99 -17.21
N CYS A 62 -1.28 -4.17 -16.95
CA CYS A 62 -1.10 -2.81 -16.42
C CYS A 62 -0.48 -2.80 -15.02
N PHE A 63 -0.97 -3.65 -14.11
CA PHE A 63 -0.50 -3.74 -12.73
C PHE A 63 0.95 -4.22 -12.65
N ASN A 64 1.35 -5.13 -13.53
CA ASN A 64 2.72 -5.62 -13.63
C ASN A 64 3.73 -4.51 -14.00
N CYS A 65 3.25 -3.36 -14.50
CA CYS A 65 4.05 -2.20 -14.85
C CYS A 65 4.06 -1.08 -13.77
N LEU A 66 3.30 -1.21 -12.68
CA LEU A 66 3.27 -0.19 -11.64
C LEU A 66 4.63 -0.06 -10.93
N PRO A 67 5.04 1.17 -10.55
CA PRO A 67 6.24 1.38 -9.73
C PRO A 67 6.03 0.83 -8.32
N ILE A 68 7.12 0.41 -7.67
CA ILE A 68 7.06 -0.33 -6.39
C ILE A 68 7.23 0.60 -5.18
N ALA A 69 8.06 1.63 -5.31
CA ALA A 69 8.35 2.58 -4.26
C ALA A 69 8.60 3.98 -4.85
N ALA A 70 8.54 4.99 -3.99
CA ALA A 70 8.93 6.36 -4.29
C ALA A 70 9.71 6.96 -3.12
N ILE A 71 10.48 8.00 -3.41
CA ILE A 71 11.19 8.81 -2.43
C ILE A 71 10.72 10.25 -2.64
N ILE A 72 10.20 10.88 -1.60
CA ILE A 72 9.75 12.29 -1.62
C ILE A 72 10.85 13.14 -1.01
N ASP A 73 11.35 14.09 -1.80
CA ASP A 73 12.36 15.08 -1.41
C ASP A 73 13.59 14.47 -0.70
N GLU A 74 14.01 13.29 -1.16
CA GLU A 74 15.12 12.51 -0.59
C GLU A 74 14.95 12.07 0.88
N LYS A 75 13.86 12.44 1.55
CA LYS A 75 13.66 12.24 3.00
C LYS A 75 12.56 11.26 3.38
N ILE A 76 11.54 11.06 2.54
CA ILE A 76 10.43 10.15 2.86
C ILE A 76 10.44 8.98 1.89
N PHE A 77 10.67 7.77 2.41
CA PHE A 77 10.58 6.54 1.63
C PHE A 77 9.17 5.97 1.68
N THR A 78 8.59 5.67 0.52
CA THR A 78 7.20 5.21 0.41
C THR A 78 7.09 3.89 -0.33
N MET A 79 6.34 2.94 0.22
CA MET A 79 5.96 1.66 -0.38
C MET A 79 4.62 1.19 0.18
N HIS A 80 4.04 0.14 -0.36
CA HIS A 80 2.78 -0.41 0.18
C HIS A 80 3.00 -1.24 1.45
N GLY A 81 3.88 -2.25 1.34
CA GLY A 81 4.28 -3.18 2.40
C GLY A 81 5.23 -2.50 3.38
N GLY A 82 6.44 -3.01 3.52
CA GLY A 82 7.43 -2.42 4.40
C GLY A 82 8.84 -2.74 3.95
N LEU A 83 9.77 -2.81 4.89
CA LEU A 83 11.16 -3.07 4.57
C LEU A 83 11.38 -4.54 4.17
N SER A 84 12.51 -4.81 3.52
CA SER A 84 12.98 -6.16 3.19
C SER A 84 14.35 -6.42 3.81
N PRO A 85 14.64 -7.62 4.33
CA PRO A 85 16.01 -7.99 4.72
C PRO A 85 16.97 -7.99 3.52
N ASP A 86 16.45 -8.14 2.30
CA ASP A 86 17.24 -8.10 1.07
C ASP A 86 17.54 -6.67 0.59
N LEU A 87 16.86 -5.64 1.15
CA LEU A 87 17.02 -4.25 0.74
C LEU A 87 18.27 -3.63 1.35
N ASN A 88 19.34 -3.60 0.56
CA ASN A 88 20.63 -3.03 0.94
C ASN A 88 20.93 -1.71 0.21
N SER A 89 20.38 -1.51 -0.98
CA SER A 89 20.55 -0.32 -1.81
C SER A 89 19.29 -0.05 -2.63
N MET A 90 18.96 1.23 -2.82
CA MET A 90 17.85 1.67 -3.68
C MET A 90 18.04 1.23 -5.14
N GLU A 91 19.27 0.96 -5.56
CA GLU A 91 19.57 0.38 -6.88
C GLU A 91 18.90 -0.99 -7.08
N GLN A 92 18.71 -1.77 -6.02
CA GLN A 92 18.02 -3.06 -6.13
C GLN A 92 16.56 -2.87 -6.54
N ILE A 93 15.89 -1.82 -6.02
CA ILE A 93 14.52 -1.47 -6.41
C ILE A 93 14.49 -0.97 -7.86
N ARG A 94 15.44 -0.11 -8.25
CA ARG A 94 15.52 0.44 -9.62
C ARG A 94 15.78 -0.62 -10.69
N ARG A 95 16.48 -1.71 -10.34
CA ARG A 95 16.79 -2.84 -11.23
C ARG A 95 15.65 -3.83 -11.40
N VAL A 96 14.55 -3.70 -10.67
CA VAL A 96 13.36 -4.53 -10.88
C VAL A 96 12.79 -4.21 -12.26
N MET A 97 12.93 -5.16 -13.19
CA MET A 97 12.43 -5.03 -14.55
C MET A 97 10.91 -5.15 -14.56
N ARG A 98 10.26 -4.32 -15.37
CA ARG A 98 8.80 -4.33 -15.59
C ARG A 98 8.51 -4.65 -17.06
N PRO A 99 7.44 -5.40 -17.38
CA PRO A 99 6.46 -5.97 -16.47
C PRO A 99 6.99 -7.15 -15.66
N THR A 100 6.57 -7.29 -14.39
CA THR A 100 6.87 -8.47 -13.56
C THR A 100 5.68 -8.83 -12.69
N ASP A 101 5.48 -10.11 -12.40
CA ASP A 101 4.56 -10.52 -11.33
C ASP A 101 5.23 -10.34 -9.95
N ILE A 102 4.45 -10.44 -8.87
CA ILE A 102 4.97 -10.44 -7.50
C ILE A 102 5.41 -11.87 -7.16
N PRO A 103 6.69 -12.12 -6.86
CA PRO A 103 7.16 -13.43 -6.41
C PRO A 103 6.66 -13.75 -5.01
N ASP A 104 6.69 -15.03 -4.62
CA ASP A 104 6.26 -15.46 -3.28
C ASP A 104 7.26 -15.06 -2.18
N VAL A 105 8.52 -14.76 -2.53
CA VAL A 105 9.62 -14.39 -1.61
C VAL A 105 10.55 -13.33 -2.19
N GLY A 106 11.35 -12.71 -1.32
CA GLY A 106 12.42 -11.78 -1.66
C GLY A 106 11.96 -10.33 -1.79
N LEU A 107 12.88 -9.45 -2.18
CA LEU A 107 12.72 -7.99 -2.15
C LEU A 107 11.35 -7.46 -2.63
N LEU A 108 10.87 -7.88 -3.80
CA LEU A 108 9.59 -7.39 -4.35
C LEU A 108 8.38 -7.88 -3.55
N CYS A 109 8.43 -9.11 -3.04
CA CYS A 109 7.41 -9.63 -2.14
C CYS A 109 7.37 -8.77 -0.87
N ASP A 110 8.52 -8.57 -0.23
CA ASP A 110 8.62 -7.90 1.05
C ASP A 110 8.18 -6.44 1.01
N LEU A 111 8.59 -5.70 -0.02
CA LEU A 111 8.16 -4.30 -0.22
C LEU A 111 6.64 -4.13 -0.35
N LEU A 112 5.90 -5.21 -0.61
CA LEU A 112 4.46 -5.21 -0.79
C LEU A 112 3.71 -5.95 0.34
N TRP A 113 4.40 -6.76 1.16
CA TRP A 113 3.76 -7.64 2.14
C TRP A 113 4.26 -7.52 3.58
N SER A 114 5.46 -6.98 3.83
CA SER A 114 5.99 -6.94 5.19
C SER A 114 5.27 -5.91 6.07
N ASP A 115 5.31 -6.13 7.39
CA ASP A 115 4.65 -5.30 8.38
C ASP A 115 5.58 -4.90 9.54
N PRO A 116 5.43 -3.68 10.10
CA PRO A 116 6.11 -3.33 11.34
C PRO A 116 5.52 -4.09 12.53
N ASP A 117 6.37 -4.49 13.48
CA ASP A 117 5.97 -5.09 14.75
C ASP A 117 6.77 -4.48 15.90
N LYS A 118 6.07 -4.00 16.93
CA LYS A 118 6.67 -3.27 18.06
C LYS A 118 7.28 -4.22 19.10
N ASP A 119 6.87 -5.48 19.10
CA ASP A 119 7.19 -6.45 20.14
C ASP A 119 8.42 -7.30 19.78
N ILE A 120 9.03 -7.04 18.61
CA ILE A 120 10.23 -7.75 18.12
C ILE A 120 11.44 -6.82 17.96
N ASN A 121 12.61 -7.45 17.87
CA ASN A 121 13.88 -6.81 17.51
C ASN A 121 14.44 -7.54 16.28
N GLY A 122 14.78 -6.81 15.22
CA GLY A 122 15.19 -7.39 13.94
C GLY A 122 14.00 -7.84 13.10
N TRP A 123 14.04 -9.08 12.62
CA TRP A 123 13.05 -9.67 11.70
C TRP A 123 12.40 -10.90 12.33
N SER A 124 11.11 -11.11 12.05
CA SER A 124 10.38 -12.32 12.43
C SER A 124 9.47 -12.78 11.30
N GLU A 125 8.94 -14.00 11.41
CA GLU A 125 7.90 -14.51 10.51
C GLU A 125 6.63 -13.65 10.63
N ASN A 126 5.94 -13.47 9.51
CA ASN A 126 4.69 -12.70 9.45
C ASN A 126 3.48 -13.63 9.58
N ASP A 127 2.54 -13.29 10.47
CA ASP A 127 1.28 -14.02 10.67
C ASP A 127 0.42 -14.15 9.41
N ARG A 128 0.67 -13.31 8.39
CA ARG A 128 0.06 -13.45 7.05
C ARG A 128 0.49 -14.71 6.30
N GLY A 129 1.55 -15.39 6.76
CA GLY A 129 2.15 -16.55 6.08
C GLY A 129 2.96 -16.17 4.83
N VAL A 130 3.30 -14.89 4.67
CA VAL A 130 4.10 -14.35 3.56
C VAL A 130 4.95 -13.19 4.05
N SER A 131 6.20 -13.10 3.55
CA SER A 131 7.19 -12.11 3.98
C SER A 131 7.46 -12.13 5.50
N PHE A 132 7.86 -10.99 6.06
CA PHE A 132 8.38 -10.84 7.41
C PHE A 132 7.67 -9.72 8.16
N THR A 133 7.82 -9.71 9.48
CA THR A 133 7.67 -8.53 10.31
C THR A 133 9.02 -7.91 10.64
N PHE A 134 9.07 -6.61 10.91
CA PHE A 134 10.30 -5.89 11.26
C PHE A 134 10.15 -4.93 12.44
N GLY A 135 11.18 -4.91 13.30
CA GLY A 135 11.20 -4.13 14.53
C GLY A 135 11.57 -2.65 14.35
N PRO A 136 11.42 -1.83 15.41
CA PRO A 136 11.82 -0.42 15.41
C PRO A 136 13.31 -0.19 15.13
N ASP A 137 14.16 -1.16 15.48
CA ASP A 137 15.60 -1.13 15.21
C ASP A 137 15.90 -1.24 13.70
N VAL A 138 15.11 -2.01 12.96
CA VAL A 138 15.23 -2.13 11.50
C VAL A 138 14.88 -0.80 10.84
N VAL A 139 13.78 -0.17 11.27
CA VAL A 139 13.37 1.17 10.79
C VAL A 139 14.47 2.19 11.04
N SER A 140 14.97 2.26 12.28
CA SER A 140 16.00 3.22 12.68
C SER A 140 17.29 3.06 11.87
N ARG A 141 17.77 1.81 11.71
CA ARG A 141 18.99 1.52 10.93
C ARG A 141 18.81 1.85 9.46
N PHE A 142 17.65 1.54 8.88
CA PHE A 142 17.36 1.81 7.47
C PHE A 142 17.41 3.32 7.18
N LEU A 143 16.68 4.11 7.97
CA LEU A 143 16.63 5.56 7.82
C LEU A 143 18.01 6.20 8.00
N GLN A 144 18.76 5.78 9.02
CA GLN A 144 20.12 6.27 9.25
C GLN A 144 21.06 5.92 8.09
N LYS A 145 20.98 4.69 7.57
CA LYS A 145 21.83 4.22 6.47
C LYS A 145 21.59 4.99 5.17
N HIS A 146 20.36 5.43 4.94
CA HIS A 146 19.94 6.08 3.69
C HIS A 146 19.72 7.59 3.82
N ASP A 147 20.07 8.19 4.97
CA ASP A 147 19.87 9.62 5.29
C ASP A 147 18.43 10.11 5.05
N MET A 148 17.46 9.30 5.50
CA MET A 148 16.03 9.57 5.40
C MET A 148 15.41 9.82 6.77
N ASP A 149 14.27 10.52 6.79
CA ASP A 149 13.60 10.92 8.03
C ASP A 149 12.37 10.07 8.35
N LEU A 150 11.68 9.57 7.32
CA LEU A 150 10.38 8.90 7.48
C LEU A 150 10.19 7.74 6.48
N ILE A 151 9.61 6.65 6.97
CA ILE A 151 8.96 5.63 6.13
C ILE A 151 7.45 5.89 6.13
N CYS A 152 6.83 5.99 4.97
CA CYS A 152 5.38 6.09 4.83
C CYS A 152 4.85 4.87 4.07
N ARG A 153 3.96 4.11 4.70
CA ARG A 153 3.46 2.84 4.15
C ARG A 153 1.95 2.64 4.33
N ALA A 154 1.38 1.55 3.82
CA ALA A 154 -0.05 1.27 3.89
C ALA A 154 -0.40 -0.11 4.48
N HIS A 155 -1.09 -0.99 3.73
CA HIS A 155 -1.35 -2.41 3.97
C HIS A 155 -2.13 -2.85 5.25
N GLN A 156 -1.94 -2.22 6.41
CA GLN A 156 -2.62 -2.52 7.67
C GLN A 156 -3.77 -1.53 7.91
N VAL A 157 -4.92 -2.05 8.33
CA VAL A 157 -6.04 -1.24 8.82
C VAL A 157 -5.64 -0.67 10.17
N VAL A 158 -5.77 0.64 10.35
CA VAL A 158 -5.49 1.35 11.60
C VAL A 158 -6.68 2.23 11.97
N GLU A 159 -6.93 2.40 13.27
CA GLU A 159 -8.18 2.96 13.79
C GLU A 159 -8.51 4.36 13.23
N ASP A 160 -7.56 5.29 13.30
CA ASP A 160 -7.73 6.67 12.85
C ASP A 160 -7.38 6.87 11.36
N GLY A 161 -7.15 5.78 10.62
CA GLY A 161 -6.67 5.83 9.24
C GLY A 161 -5.19 6.19 9.10
N TYR A 162 -4.52 6.59 10.18
CA TYR A 162 -3.06 6.66 10.25
C TYR A 162 -2.55 6.20 11.61
N GLU A 163 -1.33 5.66 11.66
CA GLU A 163 -0.67 5.28 12.92
C GLU A 163 0.85 5.46 12.80
N PHE A 164 1.46 6.05 13.84
CA PHE A 164 2.91 6.19 13.91
C PHE A 164 3.55 4.99 14.62
N PHE A 165 4.73 4.61 14.13
CA PHE A 165 5.58 3.56 14.65
C PHE A 165 7.02 4.07 14.84
N SER A 166 7.82 3.38 15.67
CA SER A 166 9.24 3.66 15.91
C SER A 166 9.53 5.16 16.17
N LYS A 167 8.94 5.74 17.23
CA LYS A 167 9.12 7.18 17.56
C LYS A 167 8.80 8.12 16.39
N ARG A 168 7.74 7.82 15.63
CA ARG A 168 7.26 8.57 14.46
C ARG A 168 8.18 8.51 13.23
N GLN A 169 9.14 7.58 13.21
CA GLN A 169 10.00 7.33 12.04
C GLN A 169 9.32 6.48 10.97
N LEU A 170 8.19 5.84 11.28
CA LEU A 170 7.34 5.19 10.30
C LEU A 170 5.88 5.61 10.54
N VAL A 171 5.14 5.81 9.45
CA VAL A 171 3.70 6.02 9.47
C VAL A 171 2.99 5.02 8.57
N THR A 172 1.96 4.39 9.10
CA THR A 172 1.00 3.58 8.34
C THR A 172 -0.17 4.48 7.96
N LEU A 173 -0.57 4.47 6.69
CA LEU A 173 -1.74 5.15 6.14
C LEU A 173 -2.76 4.13 5.63
N PHE A 174 -4.02 4.35 5.96
CA PHE A 174 -5.13 3.56 5.48
C PHE A 174 -6.29 4.48 5.12
N SER A 175 -6.68 4.51 3.84
CA SER A 175 -7.64 5.52 3.33
C SER A 175 -9.04 4.96 3.05
N ALA A 176 -9.32 3.70 3.40
CA ALA A 176 -10.63 3.09 3.27
C ALA A 176 -11.37 3.11 4.64
N PRO A 177 -12.25 4.08 4.91
CA PRO A 177 -13.05 4.10 6.13
C PRO A 177 -14.06 2.95 6.13
N ASN A 178 -14.44 2.49 7.32
CA ASN A 178 -15.37 1.38 7.53
C ASN A 178 -14.98 0.15 6.69
N TYR A 179 -13.72 -0.28 6.79
CA TYR A 179 -13.16 -1.26 5.88
C TYR A 179 -14.00 -2.56 5.85
N CYS A 180 -14.33 -3.03 4.66
CA CYS A 180 -15.23 -4.16 4.40
C CYS A 180 -16.63 -4.09 5.06
N GLY A 181 -16.99 -2.99 5.75
CA GLY A 181 -18.18 -2.94 6.61
C GLY A 181 -18.04 -3.70 7.93
N GLU A 182 -16.83 -4.16 8.27
CA GLU A 182 -16.52 -4.99 9.45
C GLU A 182 -15.70 -4.24 10.49
N PHE A 183 -14.94 -3.22 10.06
CA PHE A 183 -14.15 -2.37 10.93
C PHE A 183 -14.83 -1.01 11.07
N ASP A 184 -14.72 -0.36 12.22
CA ASP A 184 -15.21 1.01 12.43
C ASP A 184 -14.10 2.07 12.22
N ASN A 185 -13.04 1.71 11.48
CA ASN A 185 -11.88 2.58 11.25
C ASN A 185 -12.22 3.81 10.39
N ALA A 186 -11.49 4.90 10.62
CA ALA A 186 -11.45 6.04 9.71
C ALA A 186 -10.50 5.79 8.52
N GLY A 187 -10.62 6.63 7.50
CA GLY A 187 -9.64 6.74 6.43
C GLY A 187 -8.80 8.00 6.63
N ALA A 188 -7.50 7.96 6.35
CA ALA A 188 -6.66 9.16 6.39
C ALA A 188 -5.90 9.39 5.08
N MET A 189 -5.54 10.65 4.86
CA MET A 189 -4.57 11.11 3.86
C MET A 189 -3.52 11.97 4.55
N MET A 190 -2.26 11.80 4.19
CA MET A 190 -1.16 12.64 4.68
C MET A 190 -0.82 13.70 3.62
N SER A 191 -0.81 14.97 4.03
CA SER A 191 -0.30 16.08 3.23
C SER A 191 1.11 16.41 3.70
N VAL A 192 2.05 16.46 2.76
CA VAL A 192 3.45 16.86 2.98
C VAL A 192 3.64 18.19 2.27
N ASP A 193 4.06 19.23 2.99
CA ASP A 193 4.35 20.53 2.39
C ASP A 193 5.84 20.66 1.97
N GLU A 194 6.20 21.80 1.39
CA GLU A 194 7.56 22.09 0.91
C GLU A 194 8.62 22.11 2.02
N SER A 195 8.20 22.22 3.29
CA SER A 195 9.10 22.12 4.46
C SER A 195 9.16 20.71 5.05
N LEU A 196 8.56 19.74 4.37
CA LEU A 196 8.38 18.35 4.80
C LEU A 196 7.53 18.19 6.06
N LEU A 197 6.72 19.21 6.39
CA LEU A 197 5.76 19.09 7.48
C LEU A 197 4.62 18.16 7.05
N CYS A 198 4.44 17.09 7.81
CA CYS A 198 3.38 16.12 7.59
C CYS A 198 2.14 16.47 8.42
N SER A 199 0.99 16.62 7.75
CA SER A 199 -0.33 16.83 8.36
C SER A 199 -1.33 15.78 7.87
N PHE A 200 -2.37 15.48 8.66
CA PHE A 200 -3.32 14.41 8.37
C PHE A 200 -4.74 14.95 8.23
N GLN A 201 -5.41 14.52 7.17
CA GLN A 201 -6.83 14.74 6.96
C GLN A 201 -7.55 13.40 7.15
N ILE A 202 -8.52 13.36 8.07
CA ILE A 202 -9.20 12.13 8.49
C ILE A 202 -10.66 12.17 8.03
N LEU A 203 -11.08 11.13 7.32
CA LEU A 203 -12.45 10.89 6.92
C LEU A 203 -13.02 9.75 7.79
N LYS A 204 -13.82 10.14 8.79
CA LYS A 204 -14.50 9.19 9.67
C LYS A 204 -15.58 8.42 8.91
N PRO A 205 -15.87 7.17 9.30
CA PRO A 205 -16.96 6.42 8.71
C PRO A 205 -18.28 7.20 8.87
N ALA A 206 -19.11 7.17 7.83
CA ALA A 206 -20.43 7.79 7.91
C ALA A 206 -21.30 7.04 8.93
N ASP A 207 -22.10 7.78 9.71
CA ASP A 207 -23.05 7.17 10.63
C ASP A 207 -23.92 6.15 9.90
N LYS A 208 -24.08 4.96 10.50
CA LYS A 208 -25.01 3.94 10.00
C LYS A 208 -26.39 4.59 9.96
N LYS A 209 -26.88 4.93 8.76
CA LYS A 209 -28.28 5.37 8.61
C LYS A 209 -29.15 4.34 9.32
N PRO A 210 -30.07 4.75 10.22
CA PRO A 210 -30.96 3.81 10.87
C PRO A 210 -31.65 3.01 9.76
N ARG A 211 -31.53 1.68 9.82
CA ARG A 211 -32.37 0.82 8.98
C ARG A 211 -33.80 1.18 9.34
N PHE A 212 -34.54 1.79 8.42
CA PHE A 212 -35.97 1.90 8.58
C PHE A 212 -36.51 0.48 8.79
N PRO A 213 -37.29 0.22 9.84
CA PRO A 213 -37.91 -1.09 10.03
C PRO A 213 -38.79 -1.42 8.81
N PRO A 214 -38.99 -2.71 8.52
CA PRO A 214 -39.74 -3.18 7.35
C PRO A 214 -41.19 -2.69 7.32
#